data_AF-A0A7V5PGB1-F1
#
_entry.id   AF-A0A7V5PGB1-F1
#
_cell.length_a   1.000
_cell.length_b   1.000
_cell.length_c   1.000
_cell.angle_alpha   90.00
_cell.angle_beta   90.00
_cell.angle_gamma   90.00
#
_symmetry.space_group_name_H-M   'P 1'
#
loop_
_entity.id
_entity.type
_entity.pdbx_description
1 polymer ?
#
loop_
_entity_poly.entity_id
_entity_poly.type
_entity_poly.pdbx_seq_one_letter_code
_entity_poly.pdbx_strand_id
1 'polypeptide(L)'
;MSSHILYEQPLNERMRTFLRLEHLMQQLEQHLQGDTRLDTHGAILTLIELFSLSSRGDLKSELMKELERQIANLSQLEHDPEVDQLRLRTVIEQQRAMITKLHGMSGQVGQELKENDFLTAIRQRTAVPGGTCDFDLPMYHFWLNRPVAERHAQIRAWSQPFVQVEE
;
A
#
# COMPACT_ATOMS: atom_id res chain seq x y z
N MET A 1 7.65 27.19 -5.68
CA MET A 1 6.98 26.15 -6.49
C MET A 1 7.83 25.91 -7.72
N SER A 2 8.21 24.65 -7.99
CA SER A 2 8.98 24.32 -9.20
C SER A 2 8.11 24.60 -10.44
N SER A 3 8.67 25.26 -11.46
CA SER A 3 7.98 25.62 -12.72
C SER A 3 7.86 24.45 -13.71
N HIS A 4 8.20 23.24 -13.29
CA HIS A 4 8.28 22.05 -14.13
C HIS A 4 7.28 21.00 -13.65
N ILE A 5 6.70 20.28 -14.62
CA ILE A 5 5.84 19.13 -14.39
C ILE A 5 6.69 17.87 -14.58
N LEU A 6 6.74 17.01 -13.57
CA LEU A 6 7.44 15.72 -13.61
C LEU A 6 6.50 14.63 -14.12
N TYR A 7 7.00 13.76 -15.00
CA TYR A 7 6.29 12.59 -15.49
C TYR A 7 7.15 11.35 -15.23
N GLU A 8 6.58 10.34 -14.58
CA GLU A 8 7.21 9.04 -14.37
C GLU A 8 6.51 7.98 -15.21
N GLN A 9 7.29 7.21 -15.97
CA GLN A 9 6.78 6.14 -16.83
C GLN A 9 7.42 4.81 -16.41
N PRO A 10 6.65 3.86 -15.85
CA PRO A 10 7.20 2.54 -15.56
C PRO A 10 7.57 1.81 -16.84
N LEU A 11 8.80 1.31 -16.90
CA LEU A 11 9.35 0.57 -18.04
C LEU A 11 9.14 -0.95 -17.95
N ASN A 12 8.61 -1.45 -16.84
CA ASN A 12 8.24 -2.84 -16.65
C ASN A 12 7.05 -2.96 -15.67
N GLU A 13 6.43 -4.15 -15.61
CA GLU A 13 5.24 -4.37 -14.78
C GLU A 13 5.54 -4.28 -13.28
N ARG A 14 6.76 -4.65 -12.85
CA ARG A 14 7.19 -4.54 -11.45
C ARG A 14 7.18 -3.08 -10.98
N MET A 15 7.84 -2.19 -11.72
CA MET A 15 7.83 -0.75 -11.42
C MET A 15 6.42 -0.16 -11.53
N ARG A 16 5.61 -0.61 -12.49
CA ARG A 16 4.21 -0.19 -12.61
C ARG A 16 3.40 -0.55 -11.36
N THR A 17 3.62 -1.75 -10.82
CA THR A 17 2.96 -2.21 -9.61
C THR A 17 3.39 -1.40 -8.39
N PHE A 18 4.69 -1.11 -8.25
CA PHE A 18 5.21 -0.29 -7.14
C PHE A 18 4.71 1.15 -7.18
N LEU A 19 4.71 1.80 -8.35
CA LEU A 19 4.17 3.16 -8.48
C LEU A 19 2.66 3.21 -8.18
N ARG A 20 1.91 2.16 -8.56
CA ARG A 20 0.49 2.05 -8.18
C ARG A 20 0.30 1.85 -6.69
N LEU A 21 1.12 1.02 -6.05
CA LEU A 21 1.08 0.81 -4.61
C LEU A 21 1.33 2.11 -3.87
N GLU A 22 2.43 2.81 -4.21
CA GLU A 22 2.78 4.11 -3.64
C GLU A 22 1.64 5.13 -3.81
N HIS A 23 1.10 5.24 -5.02
CA HIS A 23 0.00 6.16 -5.30
C HIS A 23 -1.24 5.87 -4.43
N LEU A 24 -1.63 4.60 -4.31
CA LEU A 24 -2.79 4.20 -3.52
C LEU A 24 -2.55 4.40 -2.02
N MET A 25 -1.34 4.14 -1.50
CA MET A 25 -1.00 4.40 -0.10
C MET A 25 -1.05 5.89 0.22
N GLN A 26 -0.49 6.73 -0.65
CA GLN A 26 -0.59 8.19 -0.52
C GLN A 26 -2.04 8.65 -0.54
N GLN A 27 -2.85 8.16 -1.48
CA GLN A 27 -4.27 8.50 -1.58
C GLN A 27 -5.05 8.07 -0.31
N LEU A 28 -4.75 6.90 0.24
CA LEU A 28 -5.37 6.42 1.47
C LEU A 28 -5.08 7.36 2.64
N GLU A 29 -3.82 7.78 2.81
CA GLU A 29 -3.45 8.70 3.88
C GLU A 29 -4.09 10.08 3.68
N GLN A 30 -4.20 10.58 2.44
CA GLN A 30 -4.94 11.82 2.15
C GLN A 30 -6.41 11.72 2.59
N HIS A 31 -7.09 10.61 2.30
CA HIS A 31 -8.45 10.40 2.77
C HIS A 31 -8.56 10.30 4.29
N LEU A 32 -7.56 9.72 4.97
CA LEU A 32 -7.51 9.62 6.43
C LEU A 32 -7.23 10.95 7.15
N GLN A 33 -6.89 12.02 6.42
CA GLN A 33 -6.80 13.38 6.97
C GLN A 33 -8.17 14.07 7.04
N GLY A 34 -9.16 13.58 6.30
CA GLY A 34 -10.52 14.13 6.29
C GLY A 34 -11.45 13.39 7.25
N ASP A 35 -12.41 14.11 7.81
CA ASP A 35 -13.35 13.57 8.80
C ASP A 35 -14.73 13.26 8.22
N THR A 36 -14.97 13.60 6.94
CA THR A 36 -16.30 13.46 6.35
C THR A 36 -16.63 12.00 6.00
N ARG A 37 -17.92 11.72 5.78
CA ARG A 37 -18.35 10.41 5.25
C ARG A 37 -17.77 10.14 3.87
N LEU A 38 -17.56 11.19 3.07
CA LEU A 38 -16.99 11.08 1.73
C LEU A 38 -15.51 10.71 1.79
N ASP A 39 -14.76 11.31 2.71
CA ASP A 39 -13.34 10.98 2.91
C ASP A 39 -13.17 9.52 3.33
N THR A 40 -13.95 9.07 4.32
CA THR A 40 -13.95 7.66 4.73
C THR A 40 -14.38 6.74 3.60
N HIS A 41 -15.35 7.14 2.78
CA HIS A 41 -15.76 6.36 1.62
C HIS A 41 -14.59 6.21 0.63
N GLY A 42 -13.90 7.30 0.32
CA GLY A 42 -12.69 7.31 -0.49
C GLY A 42 -11.62 6.37 0.06
N ALA A 43 -11.32 6.46 1.37
CA ALA A 43 -10.36 5.58 2.03
C ALA A 43 -10.71 4.09 1.86
N ILE A 44 -11.98 3.72 2.01
CA ILE A 44 -12.44 2.33 1.82
C ILE A 44 -12.27 1.87 0.37
N LEU A 45 -12.60 2.72 -0.60
CA LEU A 45 -12.41 2.39 -2.02
C LEU A 45 -10.91 2.19 -2.33
N THR A 46 -10.05 3.10 -1.86
CA THR A 46 -8.60 2.98 -2.02
C THR A 46 -8.05 1.70 -1.36
N LEU A 47 -8.54 1.34 -0.18
CA LEU A 47 -8.18 0.09 0.49
C LEU A 47 -8.60 -1.16 -0.31
N ILE A 48 -9.78 -1.13 -0.93
CA ILE A 48 -10.26 -2.20 -1.81
C ILE A 48 -9.39 -2.30 -3.07
N GLU A 49 -8.92 -1.18 -3.62
CA GLU A 49 -7.99 -1.15 -4.75
C GLU A 49 -6.61 -1.69 -4.37
N LEU A 50 -6.05 -1.30 -3.21
CA LEU A 50 -4.80 -1.86 -2.67
C LEU A 50 -4.87 -3.38 -2.55
N PHE A 51 -5.96 -3.87 -2.00
CA PHE A 51 -6.21 -5.30 -1.86
C PHE A 51 -6.36 -6.00 -3.21
N SER A 52 -7.03 -5.36 -4.17
CA SER A 52 -7.15 -5.89 -5.53
C SER A 52 -5.78 -5.95 -6.22
N LEU A 53 -4.92 -4.96 -6.01
CA LEU A 53 -3.54 -4.91 -6.51
C LEU A 53 -2.70 -6.06 -5.92
N SER A 54 -2.73 -6.23 -4.60
CA SER A 54 -1.95 -7.29 -3.92
C SER A 54 -2.43 -8.70 -4.23
N SER A 55 -3.70 -8.88 -4.62
CA SER A 55 -4.24 -10.19 -4.97
C SER A 55 -3.80 -10.72 -6.33
N ARG A 56 -3.33 -9.86 -7.24
CA ARG A 56 -3.01 -10.22 -8.65
C ARG A 56 -1.58 -10.75 -8.85
N GLY A 57 -0.70 -10.57 -7.87
CA GLY A 57 0.69 -10.98 -7.96
C GLY A 57 1.32 -11.11 -6.59
N ASP A 58 2.49 -11.73 -6.54
CA ASP A 58 3.24 -11.86 -5.29
C ASP A 58 4.05 -10.58 -5.04
N LEU A 59 3.38 -9.54 -4.52
CA LEU A 59 3.97 -8.24 -4.22
C LEU A 59 5.19 -8.36 -3.31
N LYS A 60 5.10 -9.25 -2.30
CA LYS A 60 6.18 -9.52 -1.35
C LYS A 60 7.42 -10.04 -2.06
N SER A 61 7.28 -11.09 -2.87
CA SER A 61 8.41 -11.68 -3.60
C SER A 61 9.01 -10.70 -4.61
N GLU A 62 8.20 -9.90 -5.30
CA GLU A 62 8.72 -8.92 -6.26
C GLU A 62 9.47 -7.76 -5.58
N LEU A 63 9.00 -7.31 -4.41
CA LEU A 63 9.68 -6.29 -3.60
C LEU A 63 11.03 -6.80 -3.09
N MET A 64 11.06 -8.03 -2.56
CA MET A 64 12.30 -8.65 -2.09
C MET A 64 13.34 -8.78 -3.21
N LYS A 65 12.95 -9.27 -4.39
CA LYS A 65 13.85 -9.36 -5.55
C LYS A 65 14.39 -7.99 -5.99
N GLU A 66 13.58 -6.95 -5.92
CA GLU A 66 14.03 -5.60 -6.24
C GLU A 66 15.02 -5.07 -5.20
N LEU A 67 14.77 -5.29 -3.90
CA LEU A 67 15.70 -4.93 -2.83
C LEU A 67 17.04 -5.68 -2.97
N GLU A 68 17.02 -6.98 -3.26
CA GLU A 68 18.23 -7.77 -3.51
C GLU A 68 19.03 -7.23 -4.72
N ARG A 69 18.33 -6.86 -5.80
CA ARG A 69 18.95 -6.24 -6.98
C ARG A 69 19.59 -4.89 -6.63
N GLN A 70 18.93 -4.07 -5.82
CA GLN A 70 19.47 -2.78 -5.38
C GLN A 70 20.71 -2.97 -4.50
N ILE A 71 20.68 -3.90 -3.55
CA ILE A 71 21.83 -4.26 -2.73
C ILE A 71 23.00 -4.69 -3.61
N ALA A 72 22.77 -5.59 -4.57
CA ALA A 72 23.82 -6.07 -5.47
C ALA A 72 24.48 -4.95 -6.29
N ASN A 73 23.70 -3.95 -6.72
CA ASN A 73 24.23 -2.77 -7.42
C ASN A 73 25.00 -1.85 -6.47
N LEU A 74 24.48 -1.61 -5.26
CA LEU A 74 25.11 -0.74 -4.27
C LEU A 74 26.42 -1.33 -3.74
N SER A 75 26.49 -2.64 -3.52
CA SER A 75 27.72 -3.30 -3.06
C SER A 75 28.89 -3.19 -4.05
N GLN A 76 28.63 -2.90 -5.33
CA GLN A 76 29.71 -2.62 -6.30
C GLN A 76 30.48 -1.33 -5.97
N LEU A 77 29.85 -0.41 -5.22
CA LEU A 77 30.42 0.88 -4.83
C LEU A 77 31.26 0.81 -3.54
N GLU A 78 31.32 -0.35 -2.87
CA GLU A 78 32.04 -0.50 -1.58
C GLU A 78 33.55 -0.22 -1.66
N HIS A 79 34.14 -0.36 -2.85
CA HIS A 79 35.57 -0.14 -3.08
C HIS A 79 35.89 1.25 -3.64
N ASP A 80 34.88 2.08 -3.87
CA ASP A 80 35.05 3.42 -4.42
C ASP A 80 35.44 4.41 -3.30
N PRO A 81 36.65 5.00 -3.35
CA PRO A 81 37.10 5.96 -2.34
C PRO A 81 36.35 7.29 -2.36
N GLU A 82 35.62 7.62 -3.44
CA GLU A 82 34.84 8.86 -3.54
C GLU A 82 33.42 8.71 -2.96
N VAL A 83 33.02 7.49 -2.59
CA VAL A 83 31.70 7.19 -2.04
C VAL A 83 31.67 7.33 -0.53
N ASP A 84 30.60 7.93 0.00
CA ASP A 84 30.30 7.93 1.43
C ASP A 84 29.97 6.49 1.90
N GLN A 85 30.99 5.83 2.43
CA GLN A 85 30.93 4.44 2.88
C GLN A 85 29.97 4.24 4.06
N LEU A 86 29.79 5.26 4.91
CA LEU A 86 28.85 5.16 6.02
C LEU A 86 27.43 5.12 5.49
N ARG A 87 27.08 6.07 4.61
CA ARG A 87 25.75 6.14 4.01
C ARG A 87 25.43 4.90 3.17
N LEU A 88 26.39 4.42 2.38
CA LEU A 88 26.25 3.19 1.58
C LEU A 88 25.88 1.99 2.46
N ARG A 89 26.65 1.76 3.53
CA ARG A 89 26.39 0.67 4.48
C ARG A 89 25.03 0.81 5.16
N THR A 90 24.66 2.03 5.58
CA THR A 90 23.34 2.26 6.21
C THR A 90 22.19 1.88 5.28
N VAL A 91 22.24 2.28 4.00
CA VAL A 91 21.18 1.96 3.04
C VAL A 91 21.10 0.45 2.78
N ILE A 92 22.24 -0.22 2.59
CA ILE A 92 22.28 -1.68 2.38
C ILE A 92 21.69 -2.42 3.59
N GLU A 93 22.05 -2.02 4.81
CA GLU A 93 21.54 -2.66 6.03
C GLU A 93 20.04 -2.41 6.23
N GLN A 94 19.53 -1.23 5.88
CA GLN A 94 18.09 -0.94 5.87
C GLN A 94 17.34 -1.86 4.88
N GLN A 95 17.87 -2.05 3.67
CA GLN A 95 17.27 -2.94 2.67
C GLN A 95 17.28 -4.41 3.13
N ARG A 96 18.37 -4.87 3.78
CA ARG A 96 18.46 -6.23 4.36
C ARG A 96 17.47 -6.43 5.51
N ALA A 97 17.33 -5.43 6.38
CA ALA A 97 16.33 -5.47 7.44
C ALA A 97 14.92 -5.55 6.88
N MET A 98 14.64 -4.81 5.80
CA MET A 98 13.36 -4.87 5.10
C MET A 98 13.08 -6.24 4.49
N ILE A 99 14.05 -6.82 3.77
CA ILE A 99 13.93 -8.20 3.25
C ILE A 99 13.61 -9.19 4.39
N THR A 100 14.26 -9.04 5.54
CA THR A 100 14.00 -9.89 6.73
C THR A 100 12.57 -9.72 7.26
N LYS A 101 12.08 -8.47 7.37
CA LYS A 101 10.71 -8.15 7.77
C LYS A 101 9.70 -8.77 6.79
N LEU A 102 9.94 -8.60 5.49
CA LEU A 102 9.11 -9.16 4.43
C LEU A 102 9.08 -10.69 4.51
N HIS A 103 10.21 -11.37 4.69
CA HIS A 103 10.27 -12.81 4.90
C HIS A 103 9.38 -13.27 6.07
N GLY A 104 9.39 -12.54 7.18
CA GLY A 104 8.59 -12.83 8.37
C GLY A 104 7.07 -12.67 8.20
N MET A 105 6.60 -11.96 7.17
CA MET A 105 5.17 -11.86 6.87
C MET A 105 4.61 -13.20 6.39
N SER A 106 3.50 -13.64 6.98
CA SER A 106 2.83 -14.87 6.54
C SER A 106 1.94 -14.60 5.33
N GLY A 107 2.01 -15.48 4.33
CA GLY A 107 1.10 -15.44 3.17
C GLY A 107 1.27 -14.23 2.26
N GLN A 108 0.23 -13.94 1.50
CA GLN A 108 0.17 -12.77 0.60
C GLN A 108 -0.14 -11.48 1.40
N VAL A 109 0.37 -10.35 0.92
CA VAL A 109 0.07 -9.03 1.51
C VAL A 109 -1.45 -8.78 1.49
N GLY A 110 -2.02 -8.54 2.66
CA GLY A 110 -3.46 -8.33 2.82
C GLY A 110 -4.31 -9.61 2.73
N GLN A 111 -3.72 -10.80 2.85
CA GLN A 111 -4.47 -12.07 2.81
C GLN A 111 -5.57 -12.14 3.88
N GLU A 112 -5.30 -11.66 5.09
CA GLU A 112 -6.27 -11.60 6.19
C GLU A 112 -7.53 -10.78 5.86
N LEU A 113 -7.43 -9.82 4.93
CA LEU A 113 -8.57 -9.02 4.50
C LEU A 113 -9.53 -9.81 3.58
N LYS A 114 -9.09 -10.93 2.98
CA LYS A 114 -9.97 -11.85 2.23
C LYS A 114 -11.04 -12.44 3.13
N GLU A 115 -10.73 -12.63 4.40
CA GLU A 115 -11.60 -13.27 5.40
C GLU A 115 -12.49 -12.25 6.11
N ASN A 116 -12.34 -10.95 5.79
CA ASN A 116 -13.20 -9.91 6.32
C ASN A 116 -14.50 -9.81 5.48
N ASP A 117 -15.59 -10.35 6.01
CA ASP A 117 -16.90 -10.34 5.37
C ASP A 117 -17.42 -8.92 5.07
N PHE A 118 -17.13 -7.96 5.95
CA PHE A 118 -17.53 -6.56 5.77
C PHE A 118 -16.85 -5.93 4.55
N LEU A 119 -15.51 -6.04 4.46
CA LEU A 119 -14.77 -5.54 3.29
C LEU A 119 -15.14 -6.31 2.02
N THR A 120 -15.38 -7.61 2.13
CA THR A 120 -15.79 -8.44 0.99
C THR A 120 -17.14 -7.99 0.43
N ALA A 121 -18.12 -7.71 1.28
CA ALA A 121 -19.44 -7.22 0.86
C ALA A 121 -19.33 -5.87 0.12
N ILE A 122 -18.52 -4.93 0.64
CA ILE A 122 -18.31 -3.63 0.00
C ILE A 122 -17.61 -3.81 -1.35
N ARG A 123 -16.55 -4.63 -1.41
CA ARG A 123 -15.81 -4.92 -2.65
C ARG A 123 -16.70 -5.48 -3.75
N GLN A 124 -17.57 -6.43 -3.43
CA GLN A 124 -18.50 -7.03 -4.39
C GLN A 124 -19.44 -5.99 -4.99
N ARG A 125 -19.90 -5.04 -4.18
CA ARG A 125 -20.83 -3.98 -4.60
C ARG A 125 -20.16 -2.80 -5.31
N THR A 126 -18.89 -2.54 -5.02
CA THR A 126 -18.10 -1.48 -5.67
C THR A 126 -17.95 -1.72 -7.18
N ALA A 127 -18.00 -2.97 -7.63
CA ALA A 127 -17.98 -3.32 -9.06
C ALA A 127 -19.27 -2.93 -9.81
N VAL A 128 -20.35 -2.63 -9.09
CA VAL A 128 -21.64 -2.22 -9.68
C VAL A 128 -21.74 -0.69 -9.63
N PRO A 129 -22.02 0.00 -10.75
CA PRO A 129 -22.27 1.43 -10.74
C PRO A 129 -23.39 1.78 -9.76
N GLY A 130 -23.10 2.65 -8.78
CA GLY A 130 -24.05 3.00 -7.72
C GLY A 130 -24.32 1.90 -6.69
N GLY A 131 -23.58 0.79 -6.69
CA GLY A 131 -23.82 -0.33 -5.77
C GLY A 131 -23.44 -0.08 -4.31
N THR A 132 -22.80 1.06 -4.01
CA THR A 132 -22.44 1.46 -2.64
C THR A 132 -23.52 2.30 -1.95
N CYS A 133 -24.73 2.35 -2.53
CA CYS A 133 -25.89 2.98 -1.91
C CYS A 133 -26.25 2.34 -0.55
N ASP A 134 -26.91 3.11 0.28
CA ASP A 134 -27.29 2.71 1.64
C ASP A 134 -28.29 1.55 1.70
N PHE A 135 -29.22 1.48 0.74
CA PHE A 135 -30.16 0.38 0.62
C PHE A 135 -29.50 -0.94 0.14
N ASP A 136 -28.39 -0.87 -0.58
CA ASP A 136 -27.63 -2.04 -1.03
C ASP A 136 -26.61 -2.53 0.02
N LEU A 137 -26.09 -1.60 0.83
CA LEU A 137 -25.11 -1.86 1.90
C LEU A 137 -25.53 -1.22 3.22
N PRO A 138 -26.61 -1.70 3.88
CA PRO A 138 -27.10 -1.11 5.13
C PRO A 138 -26.06 -1.17 6.26
N MET A 139 -25.27 -2.25 6.33
CA MET A 139 -24.19 -2.38 7.32
C MET A 139 -23.06 -1.38 7.07
N TYR A 140 -22.74 -1.10 5.80
CA TYR A 140 -21.74 -0.09 5.46
C TYR A 140 -22.26 1.32 5.78
N HIS A 141 -23.52 1.61 5.46
CA HIS A 141 -24.15 2.87 5.84
C HIS A 141 -24.13 3.06 7.35
N PHE A 142 -24.51 2.05 8.12
CA PHE A 142 -24.43 2.09 9.59
C PHE A 142 -23.00 2.35 10.07
N TRP A 143 -22.03 1.64 9.52
CA TRP A 143 -20.61 1.83 9.86
C TRP A 143 -20.11 3.24 9.53
N LEU A 144 -20.52 3.84 8.40
CA LEU A 144 -20.17 5.21 8.02
C LEU A 144 -20.71 6.27 8.99
N ASN A 145 -21.72 5.96 9.80
CA ASN A 145 -22.26 6.85 10.83
C ASN A 145 -21.55 6.69 12.20
N ARG A 146 -20.56 5.79 12.32
CA ARG A 146 -19.73 5.67 13.52
C ARG A 146 -18.82 6.89 13.69
N PRO A 147 -18.37 7.18 14.92
CA PRO A 147 -17.39 8.24 15.16
C PRO A 147 -16.17 8.13 14.25
N VAL A 148 -15.67 9.27 13.77
CA VAL A 148 -14.52 9.34 12.84
C VAL A 148 -13.32 8.55 13.37
N ALA A 149 -13.00 8.71 14.65
CA ALA A 149 -11.90 8.01 15.30
C ALA A 149 -12.03 6.48 15.22
N GLU A 150 -13.25 5.93 15.40
CA GLU A 150 -13.49 4.48 15.26
C GLU A 150 -13.28 4.02 13.82
N ARG A 151 -13.79 4.79 12.84
CA ARG A 151 -13.64 4.49 11.42
C ARG A 151 -12.18 4.52 10.99
N HIS A 152 -11.43 5.56 11.39
CA HIS A 152 -10.01 5.71 11.08
C HIS A 152 -9.16 4.61 11.73
N ALA A 153 -9.42 4.27 12.99
CA ALA A 153 -8.71 3.19 13.66
C ALA A 153 -8.89 1.85 12.94
N GLN A 154 -10.11 1.55 12.47
CA GLN A 154 -10.39 0.32 11.73
C GLN A 154 -9.76 0.32 10.33
N ILE A 155 -9.82 1.43 9.60
CA ILE A 155 -9.15 1.54 8.29
C ILE A 155 -7.64 1.35 8.46
N ARG A 156 -7.01 2.00 9.46
CA ARG A 156 -5.58 1.86 9.73
C ARG A 156 -5.21 0.43 10.10
N ALA A 157 -6.06 -0.26 10.88
CA ALA A 157 -5.85 -1.67 11.19
C ALA A 157 -5.91 -2.53 9.92
N TRP A 158 -6.88 -2.30 9.03
CA TRP A 158 -6.98 -3.03 7.76
C TRP A 158 -5.87 -2.68 6.77
N SER A 159 -5.31 -1.47 6.82
CA SER A 159 -4.22 -1.07 5.93
C SER A 159 -2.84 -1.52 6.40
N GLN A 160 -2.72 -2.02 7.63
CA GLN A 160 -1.43 -2.36 8.26
C GLN A 160 -0.55 -3.32 7.42
N PRO A 161 -1.09 -4.35 6.74
CA PRO A 161 -0.27 -5.21 5.89
C PRO A 161 0.40 -4.46 4.73
N PHE A 162 -0.21 -3.38 4.23
CA PHE A 162 0.32 -2.57 3.14
C PHE A 162 1.35 -1.54 3.64
N VAL A 163 1.14 -0.98 4.84
CA VAL A 163 2.13 -0.10 5.49
C VAL A 163 3.45 -0.85 5.70
N GLN A 164 3.39 -2.13 6.08
CA GLN A 164 4.59 -2.92 6.32
C GLN A 164 5.48 -3.11 5.07
N VAL A 165 4.92 -2.98 3.87
CA VAL A 165 5.62 -3.11 2.58
C VAL A 165 5.95 -1.76 1.93
N GLU A 166 5.43 -0.65 2.46
CA GLU A 166 5.72 0.71 2.00
C GLU A 166 6.97 1.27 2.67
N GLU A 167 7.15 1.02 3.98
CA GLU A 167 8.35 1.35 4.76
C GLU A 167 9.59 0.60 4.26
#